data_AF-A0A842QRD9-F1
#
_entry.id   AF-A0A842QRD9-F1
#
_cell.length_a   1.000
_cell.length_b   1.000
_cell.length_c   1.000
_cell.angle_alpha   90.00
_cell.angle_beta   90.00
_cell.angle_gamma   90.00
#
_symmetry.space_group_name_H-M   'P 1'
#
loop_
_entity.id
_entity.type
_entity.pdbx_description
1 polymer ?
#
loop_
_entity_poly.entity_id
_entity_poly.type
_entity_poly.pdbx_seq_one_letter_code
_entity_poly.pdbx_strand_id
1 'polypeptide(L)'
;MSQIEQRFRQFISKSPEIGKCYQEGLINRRSLARYLIKEGIARPNQMEATIAMLRRYQFRKFKKQGIDFFKDIKVNIRDRILILEFEKEKELMKRLQQVIAQTNYDKGDTLKIVIGTAAIKIFIDKENEKAVRDIFGNFKIKKRFDNISELSIIFSEKATDAKGILSTIASELTVNDISLNELLTGAPELLVYLKESNVIKAYEIIKALSNPQ
;
A
#
# COMPACT_ATOMS: atom_id res chain seq x y z
N MET A 1 30.11 -20.76 3.48
CA MET A 1 29.35 -19.50 3.62
C MET A 1 29.38 -19.13 5.10
N SER A 2 29.73 -17.89 5.48
CA SER A 2 29.91 -17.55 6.91
C SER A 2 28.59 -17.36 7.65
N GLN A 3 28.54 -17.61 8.96
CA GLN A 3 27.32 -17.41 9.78
C GLN A 3 26.84 -15.94 9.74
N ILE A 4 27.77 -14.98 9.67
CA ILE A 4 27.47 -13.55 9.53
C ILE A 4 26.79 -13.29 8.18
N GLU A 5 27.31 -13.87 7.09
CA GLU A 5 26.74 -13.70 5.76
C GLU A 5 25.32 -14.27 5.67
N GLN A 6 25.06 -15.42 6.29
CA GLN A 6 23.72 -16.01 6.33
C GLN A 6 22.72 -15.11 7.08
N ARG A 7 23.10 -14.61 8.27
CA ARG A 7 22.28 -13.69 9.06
C ARG A 7 22.05 -12.37 8.32
N PHE A 8 23.09 -11.85 7.66
CA PHE A 8 22.99 -10.65 6.85
C PHE A 8 22.04 -10.85 5.65
N ARG A 9 22.08 -12.00 4.97
CA ARG A 9 21.14 -12.32 3.88
C ARG A 9 19.69 -12.34 4.36
N GLN A 10 19.43 -12.95 5.51
CA GLN A 10 18.10 -12.95 6.14
C GLN A 10 17.66 -11.53 6.49
N PHE A 11 18.56 -10.71 7.04
CA PHE A 11 18.29 -9.32 7.35
C PHE A 11 17.96 -8.50 6.08
N ILE A 12 18.81 -8.53 5.06
CA ILE A 12 18.59 -7.80 3.81
C ILE A 12 17.33 -8.26 3.07
N SER A 13 16.95 -9.54 3.17
CA SER A 13 15.69 -10.00 2.58
C SER A 13 14.45 -9.37 3.22
N LYS A 14 14.55 -8.91 4.47
CA LYS A 14 13.48 -8.21 5.20
C LYS A 14 13.57 -6.68 5.03
N SER A 15 14.72 -6.17 4.62
CA SER A 15 15.02 -4.74 4.46
C SER A 15 15.70 -4.43 3.12
N PRO A 16 15.01 -4.68 1.98
CA PRO A 16 15.59 -4.48 0.66
C PRO A 16 16.02 -3.04 0.37
N GLU A 17 15.42 -2.05 1.05
CA GLU A 17 15.75 -0.63 0.97
C GLU A 17 17.19 -0.33 1.34
N ILE A 18 17.77 -1.04 2.32
CA ILE A 18 19.19 -0.89 2.69
C ILE A 18 20.08 -1.28 1.51
N GLY A 19 19.71 -2.33 0.77
CA GLY A 19 20.41 -2.75 -0.43
C GLY A 19 20.38 -1.68 -1.52
N LYS A 20 19.22 -1.06 -1.75
CA LYS A 20 19.05 0.05 -2.71
C LYS A 20 19.91 1.25 -2.31
N CYS A 21 19.78 1.72 -1.07
CA CYS A 21 20.53 2.88 -0.57
C CYS A 21 22.05 2.64 -0.57
N TYR A 22 22.51 1.42 -0.28
CA TYR A 22 23.92 1.06 -0.38
C TYR A 22 24.43 1.13 -1.83
N GLN A 23 23.65 0.64 -2.81
CA GLN A 23 24.01 0.73 -4.22
C GLN A 23 24.00 2.15 -4.76
N GLU A 24 23.12 3.00 -4.27
CA GLU A 24 23.05 4.43 -4.62
C GLU A 24 24.14 5.26 -3.92
N GLY A 25 24.98 4.64 -3.08
CA GLY A 25 26.07 5.31 -2.37
C GLY A 25 25.62 6.12 -1.15
N LEU A 26 24.34 6.04 -0.77
CA LEU A 26 23.75 6.76 0.36
C LEU A 26 24.18 6.18 1.71
N ILE A 27 24.60 4.91 1.74
CA ILE A 27 25.05 4.22 2.96
C ILE A 27 26.52 3.85 2.81
N ASN A 28 27.35 4.38 3.71
CA ASN A 28 28.73 3.94 3.79
C ASN A 28 28.87 2.58 4.49
N ARG A 29 29.87 1.79 4.08
CA ARG A 29 30.07 0.42 4.55
C ARG A 29 30.35 0.30 6.04
N ARG A 30 31.10 1.24 6.63
CA ARG A 30 31.44 1.21 8.06
C ARG A 30 30.24 1.53 8.94
N SER A 31 29.37 2.45 8.53
CA SER A 31 28.11 2.77 9.20
C SER A 31 27.16 1.58 9.15
N LEU A 32 27.04 0.92 7.99
CA LEU A 32 26.25 -0.31 7.90
C LEU A 32 26.80 -1.41 8.80
N ALA A 33 28.12 -1.62 8.86
CA ALA A 33 28.72 -2.60 9.76
C ALA A 33 28.43 -2.31 11.24
N ARG A 34 28.53 -1.04 11.68
CA ARG A 34 28.16 -0.63 13.05
C ARG A 34 26.68 -0.88 13.34
N TYR A 35 25.81 -0.58 12.38
CA TYR A 35 24.38 -0.84 12.50
C TYR A 35 24.09 -2.34 12.67
N LEU A 36 24.71 -3.21 11.87
CA LEU A 36 24.54 -4.66 11.98
C LEU A 36 25.02 -5.22 13.34
N ILE A 37 26.05 -4.62 13.95
CA ILE A 37 26.49 -4.97 15.30
C ILE A 37 25.45 -4.54 16.35
N LYS A 38 24.94 -3.31 16.23
CA LYS A 38 23.92 -2.77 17.14
C LYS A 38 22.65 -3.62 17.12
N GLU A 39 22.22 -4.07 15.95
CA GLU A 39 21.04 -4.94 15.77
C GLU A 39 21.31 -6.42 16.13
N GLY A 40 22.50 -6.76 16.64
CA GLY A 40 22.85 -8.13 17.07
C GLY A 40 23.04 -9.13 15.92
N ILE A 41 23.08 -8.64 14.67
CA ILE A 41 23.27 -9.47 13.47
C ILE A 41 24.73 -9.94 13.38
N ALA A 42 25.67 -9.05 13.69
CA ALA A 42 27.10 -9.32 13.85
C ALA A 42 27.54 -9.10 15.30
N ARG A 43 28.61 -9.76 15.74
CA ARG A 43 29.16 -9.57 17.09
C ARG A 43 30.05 -8.32 17.15
N PRO A 44 30.17 -7.64 18.31
CA PRO A 44 31.03 -6.45 18.45
C PRO A 44 32.48 -6.64 18.01
N ASN A 45 33.05 -7.83 18.24
CA ASN A 45 34.41 -8.18 17.82
C ASN A 45 34.56 -8.55 16.33
N GLN A 46 33.49 -8.46 15.53
CA GLN A 46 33.46 -8.86 14.12
C GLN A 46 33.42 -7.66 13.15
N MET A 47 33.82 -6.45 13.58
CA MET A 47 33.75 -5.24 12.76
C MET A 47 34.45 -5.40 11.40
N GLU A 48 35.74 -5.75 11.40
CA GLU A 48 36.52 -5.91 10.17
C GLU A 48 36.03 -7.07 9.29
N ALA A 49 35.61 -8.17 9.91
CA ALA A 49 35.01 -9.30 9.19
C ALA A 49 33.70 -8.89 8.49
N THR A 50 32.88 -8.07 9.16
CA THR A 50 31.62 -7.54 8.63
C THR A 50 31.86 -6.56 7.48
N ILE A 51 32.83 -5.64 7.62
CA ILE A 51 33.26 -4.75 6.52
C ILE A 51 33.74 -5.59 5.32
N ALA A 52 34.60 -6.58 5.55
CA ALA A 52 35.13 -7.43 4.49
C ALA A 52 34.05 -8.26 3.80
N MET A 53 33.02 -8.69 4.53
CA MET A 53 31.83 -9.34 3.97
C MET A 53 31.01 -8.36 3.14
N LEU A 54 30.66 -7.17 3.66
CA LEU A 54 29.88 -6.15 2.94
C LEU A 54 30.57 -5.69 1.65
N ARG A 55 31.91 -5.70 1.62
CA ARG A 55 32.70 -5.40 0.41
C ARG A 55 32.52 -6.45 -0.68
N ARG A 56 32.41 -7.73 -0.30
CA ARG A 56 32.30 -8.87 -1.22
C ARG A 56 30.85 -9.19 -1.60
N TYR A 57 29.90 -8.74 -0.78
CA TYR A 57 28.49 -9.00 -1.00
C TYR A 57 28.00 -8.30 -2.28
N GLN A 58 27.44 -9.09 -3.19
CA GLN A 58 26.85 -8.60 -4.44
C GLN A 58 25.41 -8.18 -4.17
N PHE A 59 25.19 -6.88 -4.01
CA PHE A 59 23.84 -6.32 -3.88
C PHE A 59 23.07 -6.49 -5.19
N ARG A 60 21.77 -6.81 -5.08
CA ARG A 60 20.88 -6.91 -6.25
C ARG A 60 20.79 -5.54 -6.92
N LYS A 61 21.13 -5.44 -8.21
CA LYS A 61 21.03 -4.19 -8.98
C LYS A 61 19.57 -3.75 -9.09
N PHE A 62 19.27 -2.54 -8.61
CA PHE A 62 17.99 -1.89 -8.85
C PHE A 62 18.08 -0.99 -10.08
N LYS A 63 17.17 -1.15 -11.04
CA LYS A 63 17.00 -0.17 -12.12
C LYS A 63 16.32 1.06 -11.54
N LYS A 64 16.95 2.23 -11.65
CA LYS A 64 16.27 3.51 -11.39
C LYS A 64 15.17 3.66 -12.44
N GLN A 65 13.92 3.59 -12.00
CA GLN A 65 12.78 4.01 -12.83
C GLN A 65 12.51 5.47 -12.53
N GLY A 66 12.23 6.25 -13.58
CA GLY A 66 11.97 7.67 -13.46
C GLY A 66 10.71 7.94 -12.65
N ILE A 67 10.71 9.07 -11.93
CA ILE A 67 9.55 9.62 -11.20
C ILE A 67 8.49 10.17 -12.19
N ASP A 68 8.81 10.17 -13.48
CA ASP A 68 8.03 10.78 -14.57
C ASP A 68 6.58 10.28 -14.68
N PHE A 69 6.29 9.06 -14.19
CA PHE A 69 4.94 8.49 -14.19
C PHE A 69 3.93 9.26 -13.32
N PHE A 70 4.41 10.10 -12.41
CA PHE A 70 3.56 10.88 -11.51
C PHE A 70 3.19 12.28 -12.05
N LYS A 71 3.83 12.77 -13.12
CA LYS A 71 3.64 14.15 -13.59
C LYS A 71 2.18 14.50 -13.92
N ASP A 72 1.45 13.57 -14.50
CA ASP A 72 0.10 13.81 -15.03
C ASP A 72 -1.00 13.11 -14.21
N ILE A 73 -0.79 12.89 -12.91
CA ILE A 73 -1.80 12.21 -12.09
C ILE A 73 -3.01 13.11 -11.79
N LYS A 74 -4.20 12.55 -11.94
CA LYS A 74 -5.43 13.13 -11.41
C LYS A 74 -5.75 12.47 -10.08
N VAL A 75 -6.16 13.26 -9.10
CA VAL A 75 -6.46 12.77 -7.77
C VAL A 75 -7.84 13.26 -7.39
N ASN A 76 -8.74 12.34 -7.10
CA ASN A 76 -10.10 12.62 -6.65
C ASN A 76 -10.27 12.13 -5.21
N ILE A 77 -11.11 12.82 -4.45
CA ILE A 77 -11.45 12.46 -3.07
C ILE A 77 -12.94 12.19 -3.01
N ARG A 78 -13.30 11.13 -2.29
CA ARG A 78 -14.68 10.88 -1.86
C ARG A 78 -14.70 10.56 -0.37
N ASP A 79 -15.51 11.30 0.37
CA ASP A 79 -15.69 11.09 1.81
C ASP A 79 -16.82 10.11 2.12
N ARG A 80 -17.00 9.81 3.41
CA ARG A 80 -18.15 9.07 3.94
C ARG A 80 -18.36 7.74 3.25
N ILE A 81 -17.27 7.03 3.00
CA ILE A 81 -17.28 5.66 2.54
C ILE A 81 -17.43 4.75 3.76
N LEU A 82 -18.37 3.81 3.66
CA LEU A 82 -18.55 2.72 4.59
C LEU A 82 -18.00 1.43 3.98
N ILE A 83 -17.12 0.76 4.71
CA ILE A 83 -16.58 -0.56 4.32
C ILE A 83 -17.14 -1.62 5.26
N LEU A 84 -17.84 -2.59 4.71
CA LEU A 84 -18.41 -3.73 5.43
C LEU A 84 -17.73 -5.02 5.00
N GLU A 85 -17.23 -5.78 5.97
CA GLU A 85 -16.64 -7.10 5.75
C GLU A 85 -17.60 -8.19 6.25
N PHE A 86 -17.85 -9.19 5.41
CA PHE A 86 -18.75 -10.30 5.68
C PHE A 86 -18.04 -11.65 5.54
N GLU A 87 -18.58 -12.66 6.21
CA GLU A 87 -18.19 -14.05 5.94
C GLU A 87 -18.60 -14.47 4.53
N LYS A 88 -17.81 -15.36 3.92
CA LYS A 88 -18.11 -15.84 2.58
C LYS A 88 -19.19 -16.91 2.63
N GLU A 89 -20.41 -16.52 2.35
CA GLU A 89 -21.57 -17.42 2.29
C GLU A 89 -22.17 -17.47 0.88
N LYS A 90 -22.63 -18.65 0.44
CA LYS A 90 -23.24 -18.80 -0.89
C LYS A 90 -24.48 -17.91 -1.07
N GLU A 91 -25.26 -17.75 -0.01
CA GLU A 91 -26.46 -16.93 -0.07
C GLU A 91 -26.13 -15.44 -0.14
N LEU A 92 -25.08 -14.99 0.56
CA LEU A 92 -24.58 -13.62 0.47
C LEU A 92 -24.20 -13.26 -0.97
N MET A 93 -23.55 -14.18 -1.69
CA MET A 93 -23.19 -14.01 -3.10
C MET A 93 -24.40 -13.74 -4.01
N LYS A 94 -25.55 -14.38 -3.75
CA LYS A 94 -26.78 -14.11 -4.50
C LYS A 94 -27.32 -12.71 -4.21
N ARG A 95 -27.24 -12.27 -2.95
CA ARG A 95 -27.72 -10.94 -2.53
C ARG A 95 -26.86 -9.79 -3.07
N LEU A 96 -25.59 -10.04 -3.42
CA LEU A 96 -24.77 -9.03 -4.10
C LEU A 96 -25.42 -8.51 -5.39
N GLN A 97 -26.16 -9.36 -6.12
CA GLN A 97 -26.88 -8.93 -7.33
C GLN A 97 -27.93 -7.86 -7.03
N GLN A 98 -28.59 -7.94 -5.86
CA GLN A 98 -29.58 -6.96 -5.43
C GLN A 98 -28.92 -5.62 -5.08
N VAL A 99 -27.75 -5.64 -4.42
CA VAL A 99 -26.98 -4.41 -4.15
C VAL A 99 -26.57 -3.73 -5.46
N ILE A 100 -26.04 -4.50 -6.42
CA ILE A 100 -25.63 -3.98 -7.72
C ILE A 100 -26.81 -3.35 -8.45
N ALA A 101 -27.98 -4.00 -8.44
CA ALA A 101 -29.18 -3.51 -9.12
C ALA A 101 -29.79 -2.25 -8.48
N GLN A 102 -29.60 -2.05 -7.17
CA GLN A 102 -30.11 -0.87 -6.46
C GLN A 102 -29.14 0.32 -6.47
N THR A 103 -27.87 0.10 -6.83
CA THR A 103 -26.86 1.16 -6.88
C THR A 103 -27.12 2.06 -8.08
N ASN A 104 -27.22 3.37 -7.85
CA ASN A 104 -27.47 4.35 -8.90
C ASN A 104 -26.16 4.96 -9.41
N TYR A 105 -25.54 4.29 -10.39
CA TYR A 105 -24.28 4.75 -10.99
C TYR A 105 -24.43 6.10 -11.72
N ASP A 106 -25.60 6.40 -12.28
CA ASP A 106 -25.86 7.67 -12.98
C ASP A 106 -25.86 8.87 -12.02
N LYS A 107 -26.24 8.64 -10.76
CA LYS A 107 -26.10 9.62 -9.66
C LYS A 107 -24.72 9.61 -9.03
N GLY A 108 -23.84 8.74 -9.50
CA GLY A 108 -22.48 8.59 -9.02
C GLY A 108 -22.37 7.80 -7.73
N ASP A 109 -23.32 6.93 -7.36
CA ASP A 109 -23.19 6.09 -6.16
C ASP A 109 -21.90 5.25 -6.18
N THR A 110 -21.25 5.13 -5.02
CA THR A 110 -20.13 4.20 -4.84
C THR A 110 -20.68 2.81 -4.57
N LEU A 111 -20.28 1.86 -5.41
CA LEU A 111 -20.26 0.45 -5.06
C LEU A 111 -18.96 -0.17 -5.53
N LYS A 112 -18.22 -0.78 -4.60
CA LYS A 112 -17.12 -1.68 -4.93
C LYS A 112 -17.26 -2.95 -4.11
N ILE A 113 -17.09 -4.10 -4.76
CA ILE A 113 -17.22 -5.41 -4.13
C ILE A 113 -15.92 -6.17 -4.33
N VAL A 114 -15.31 -6.59 -3.23
CA VAL A 114 -14.05 -7.36 -3.24
C VAL A 114 -14.33 -8.74 -2.65
N ILE A 115 -14.29 -9.75 -3.50
CA ILE A 115 -14.49 -11.14 -3.09
C ILE A 115 -13.12 -11.78 -2.90
N GLY A 116 -12.68 -11.81 -1.64
CA GLY A 116 -11.46 -12.51 -1.26
C GLY A 116 -11.65 -14.01 -1.11
N THR A 117 -10.55 -14.66 -0.72
CA THR A 117 -10.57 -16.06 -0.27
C THR A 117 -11.23 -16.19 1.11
N ALA A 118 -10.94 -15.26 2.02
CA ALA A 118 -11.37 -15.31 3.42
C ALA A 118 -12.70 -14.57 3.72
N ALA A 119 -13.00 -13.51 2.96
CA ALA A 119 -14.12 -12.61 3.25
C ALA A 119 -14.60 -11.90 1.98
N ILE A 120 -15.80 -11.33 2.07
CA ILE A 120 -16.34 -10.41 1.07
C ILE A 120 -16.36 -9.01 1.69
N LYS A 121 -15.78 -8.03 1.00
CA LYS A 121 -15.85 -6.63 1.39
C LYS A 121 -16.71 -5.84 0.42
N ILE A 122 -17.49 -4.92 0.95
CA ILE A 122 -18.35 -4.04 0.18
C ILE A 122 -18.07 -2.61 0.64
N PHE A 123 -17.85 -1.74 -0.34
CA PHE A 123 -17.57 -0.32 -0.18
C PHE A 123 -18.75 0.43 -0.75
N ILE A 124 -19.39 1.26 0.06
CA ILE A 124 -20.57 2.04 -0.32
C ILE A 124 -20.50 3.44 0.26
N ASP A 125 -21.26 4.36 -0.31
CA ASP A 125 -21.56 5.60 0.39
C ASP A 125 -22.34 5.32 1.67
N LYS A 126 -22.00 6.06 2.72
CA LYS A 126 -22.59 5.92 4.05
C LYS A 126 -24.12 6.02 4.05
N GLU A 127 -24.67 6.87 3.19
CA GLU A 127 -26.11 7.06 2.99
C GLU A 127 -26.82 5.79 2.56
N ASN A 128 -26.13 4.92 1.82
CA ASN A 128 -26.67 3.66 1.31
C ASN A 128 -26.61 2.53 2.35
N GLU A 129 -26.10 2.79 3.56
CA GLU A 129 -26.01 1.80 4.65
C GLU A 129 -27.34 1.12 4.93
N LYS A 130 -28.44 1.88 5.00
CA LYS A 130 -29.76 1.32 5.32
C LYS A 130 -30.22 0.33 4.24
N ALA A 131 -30.16 0.73 2.97
CA ALA A 131 -30.56 -0.13 1.85
C ALA A 131 -29.74 -1.43 1.82
N VAL A 132 -28.43 -1.31 2.01
CA VAL A 132 -27.53 -2.46 2.05
C VAL A 132 -27.80 -3.37 3.25
N ARG A 133 -28.10 -2.81 4.42
CA ARG A 133 -28.48 -3.59 5.60
C ARG A 133 -29.81 -4.30 5.40
N ASP A 134 -30.78 -3.69 4.72
CA ASP A 134 -32.07 -4.32 4.43
C ASP A 134 -31.91 -5.51 3.46
N ILE A 135 -30.99 -5.40 2.49
CA ILE A 135 -30.63 -6.49 1.58
C ILE A 135 -29.91 -7.63 2.32
N PHE A 136 -28.91 -7.32 3.16
CA PHE A 136 -28.12 -8.34 3.83
C PHE A 136 -28.74 -8.87 5.12
N GLY A 137 -29.67 -8.14 5.73
CA GLY A 137 -30.54 -8.50 6.85
C GLY A 137 -29.84 -9.22 8.01
N ASN A 138 -29.65 -10.53 7.83
CA ASN A 138 -29.21 -11.48 8.84
C ASN A 138 -27.72 -11.86 8.74
N PHE A 139 -27.02 -11.45 7.67
CA PHE A 139 -25.60 -11.76 7.56
C PHE A 139 -24.79 -11.02 8.61
N LYS A 140 -23.93 -11.76 9.31
CA LYS A 140 -23.05 -11.19 10.33
C LYS A 140 -21.97 -10.34 9.68
N ILE A 141 -21.96 -9.05 10.01
CA ILE A 141 -20.84 -8.15 9.68
C ILE A 141 -19.66 -8.52 10.58
N LYS A 142 -18.55 -8.98 9.98
CA LYS A 142 -17.30 -9.30 10.69
C LYS A 142 -16.58 -8.05 11.16
N LYS A 143 -16.46 -7.07 10.25
CA LYS A 143 -15.80 -5.81 10.49
C LYS A 143 -16.53 -4.69 9.78
N ARG A 144 -16.46 -3.51 10.40
CA ARG A 144 -17.05 -2.28 9.92
C ARG A 144 -15.97 -1.20 10.00
N PHE A 145 -15.77 -0.49 8.91
CA PHE A 145 -14.92 0.70 8.87
C PHE A 145 -15.77 1.90 8.46
N ASP A 146 -15.89 2.84 9.38
CA ASP A 146 -16.65 4.09 9.23
C ASP A 146 -15.67 5.27 9.16
N ASN A 147 -16.16 6.44 8.71
CA ASN A 147 -15.37 7.65 8.52
C ASN A 147 -14.11 7.39 7.66
N ILE A 148 -14.31 6.70 6.54
CA ILE A 148 -13.26 6.39 5.57
C ILE A 148 -13.44 7.28 4.35
N SER A 149 -12.34 7.82 3.85
CA SER A 149 -12.29 8.44 2.53
C SER A 149 -11.63 7.52 1.52
N GLU A 150 -12.10 7.61 0.29
CA GLU A 150 -11.44 7.09 -0.91
C GLU A 150 -10.62 8.21 -1.56
N LEU A 151 -9.35 7.94 -1.82
CA LEU A 151 -8.47 8.76 -2.63
C LEU A 151 -8.19 7.98 -3.94
N SER A 152 -8.78 8.44 -5.04
CA SER A 152 -8.63 7.82 -6.36
C SER A 152 -7.52 8.51 -7.13
N ILE A 153 -6.45 7.77 -7.43
CA ILE A 153 -5.26 8.27 -8.12
C ILE A 153 -5.27 7.67 -9.52
N ILE A 154 -5.51 8.51 -10.51
CA ILE A 154 -5.59 8.14 -11.92
C ILE A 154 -4.28 8.52 -12.59
N PHE A 155 -3.60 7.54 -13.16
CA PHE A 155 -2.33 7.69 -13.87
C PHE A 155 -2.55 7.77 -15.38
N SER A 156 -1.53 8.26 -16.10
CA SER A 156 -1.49 8.14 -17.56
C SER A 156 -1.30 6.67 -17.97
N GLU A 157 -1.71 6.30 -19.19
CA GLU A 157 -1.57 4.93 -19.69
C GLU A 157 -0.13 4.39 -19.61
N LYS A 158 0.86 5.27 -19.81
CA LYS A 158 2.30 4.95 -19.71
C LYS A 158 2.71 4.42 -18.32
N ALA A 159 1.94 4.73 -17.29
CA ALA A 159 2.20 4.31 -15.93
C ALA A 159 1.79 2.84 -15.68
N THR A 160 0.98 2.23 -16.55
CA THR A 160 0.47 0.86 -16.38
C THR A 160 1.58 -0.18 -16.31
N ASP A 161 2.65 0.01 -17.09
CA ASP A 161 3.83 -0.88 -17.13
C ASP A 161 4.95 -0.47 -16.16
N ALA A 162 4.78 0.66 -15.46
CA ALA A 162 5.78 1.17 -14.55
C ALA A 162 5.83 0.33 -13.27
N LYS A 163 7.04 -0.07 -12.86
CA LYS A 163 7.19 -0.85 -11.63
C LYS A 163 7.36 0.10 -10.47
N GLY A 164 6.68 -0.25 -9.38
CA GLY A 164 6.86 0.40 -8.09
C GLY A 164 5.93 1.57 -7.83
N ILE A 165 4.94 1.86 -8.68
CA ILE A 165 3.90 2.87 -8.39
C ILE A 165 3.26 2.61 -7.02
N LEU A 166 2.75 1.39 -6.82
CA LEU A 166 2.13 0.98 -5.56
C LEU A 166 3.08 1.12 -4.37
N SER A 167 4.34 0.67 -4.53
CA SER A 167 5.32 0.77 -3.45
C SER A 167 5.71 2.21 -3.13
N THR A 168 5.81 3.07 -4.14
CA THR A 168 6.11 4.50 -3.94
C THR A 168 4.97 5.16 -3.19
N ILE A 169 3.72 5.03 -3.66
CA ILE A 169 2.55 5.62 -3.00
C ILE A 169 2.40 5.12 -1.56
N ALA A 170 2.49 3.81 -1.35
CA ALA A 170 2.39 3.24 0.00
C ALA A 170 3.52 3.73 0.90
N SER A 171 4.75 3.82 0.38
CA SER A 171 5.90 4.33 1.14
C SER A 171 5.69 5.78 1.52
N GLU A 172 5.41 6.66 0.55
CA GLU A 172 5.22 8.11 0.75
C GLU A 172 4.15 8.40 1.80
N LEU A 173 3.01 7.69 1.75
CA LEU A 173 1.96 7.83 2.76
C LEU A 173 2.44 7.33 4.13
N THR A 174 3.13 6.19 4.19
CA THR A 174 3.62 5.60 5.46
C THR A 174 4.70 6.46 6.12
N VAL A 175 5.66 7.03 5.37
CA VAL A 175 6.71 7.88 5.94
C VAL A 175 6.14 9.18 6.52
N ASN A 176 4.93 9.56 6.09
CA ASN A 176 4.18 10.71 6.58
C ASN A 176 3.11 10.35 7.64
N ASP A 177 3.23 9.18 8.28
CA ASP A 177 2.35 8.67 9.34
C ASP A 177 0.88 8.50 8.91
N ILE A 178 0.63 8.18 7.64
CA ILE A 178 -0.71 7.89 7.13
C ILE A 178 -0.94 6.38 7.09
N SER A 179 -1.80 5.91 8.00
CA SER A 179 -2.27 4.52 7.98
C SER A 179 -3.23 4.30 6.81
N LEU A 180 -2.97 3.25 6.03
CA LEU A 180 -3.83 2.79 4.95
C LEU A 180 -4.81 1.74 5.49
N ASN A 181 -6.10 1.91 5.21
CA ASN A 181 -7.14 0.94 5.56
C ASN A 181 -7.26 -0.14 4.49
N GLU A 182 -7.35 0.26 3.23
CA GLU A 182 -7.40 -0.65 2.08
C GLU A 182 -6.69 -0.01 0.88
N LEU A 183 -6.18 -0.86 0.00
CA LEU A 183 -5.70 -0.49 -1.33
C LEU A 183 -6.39 -1.42 -2.32
N LEU A 184 -7.12 -0.86 -3.28
CA LEU A 184 -7.70 -1.63 -4.37
C LEU A 184 -7.00 -1.29 -5.68
N THR A 185 -6.99 -2.27 -6.59
CA THR A 185 -6.48 -2.16 -7.97
C THR A 185 -4.98 -1.80 -8.07
N GLY A 186 -4.62 -1.00 -9.07
CA GLY A 186 -3.29 -0.63 -9.53
C GLY A 186 -3.44 0.31 -10.73
N ALA A 187 -2.35 0.74 -11.37
CA ALA A 187 -2.47 1.58 -12.57
C ALA A 187 -3.39 0.93 -13.63
N PRO A 188 -4.27 1.69 -14.32
CA PRO A 188 -4.28 3.16 -14.42
C PRO A 188 -5.08 3.90 -13.34
N GLU A 189 -5.78 3.22 -12.43
CA GLU A 189 -6.51 3.85 -11.32
C GLU A 189 -6.25 3.09 -10.03
N LEU A 190 -5.54 3.72 -9.10
CA LEU A 190 -5.32 3.20 -7.74
C LEU A 190 -6.32 3.84 -6.78
N LEU A 191 -6.99 3.00 -6.00
CA LEU A 191 -7.92 3.45 -4.98
C LEU A 191 -7.30 3.23 -3.60
N VAL A 192 -7.13 4.31 -2.85
CA VAL A 192 -6.56 4.27 -1.49
C VAL A 192 -7.65 4.63 -0.50
N TYR A 193 -7.89 3.75 0.47
CA TYR A 193 -8.84 3.99 1.56
C TYR A 193 -8.09 4.28 2.83
N LEU A 194 -8.46 5.36 3.50
CA LEU A 194 -7.80 5.86 4.70
C LEU A 194 -8.81 6.63 5.55
N LYS A 195 -8.51 6.85 6.83
CA LYS A 195 -9.39 7.64 7.72
C LYS A 195 -9.62 9.04 7.18
N GLU A 196 -10.85 9.53 7.22
CA GLU A 196 -11.21 10.89 6.76
C GLU A 196 -10.29 11.99 7.31
N SER A 197 -9.87 11.87 8.57
CA SER A 197 -8.94 12.82 9.22
C SER A 197 -7.60 13.00 8.48
N ASN A 198 -7.19 12.03 7.67
CA ASN A 198 -5.90 12.02 6.97
C ASN A 198 -6.01 12.34 5.48
N VAL A 199 -7.22 12.46 4.91
CA VAL A 199 -7.40 12.49 3.45
C VAL A 199 -6.79 13.72 2.79
N ILE A 200 -6.89 14.88 3.44
CA ILE A 200 -6.33 16.13 2.92
C ILE A 200 -4.80 16.06 2.89
N LYS A 201 -4.18 15.61 3.99
CA LYS A 201 -2.74 15.39 4.05
C LYS A 201 -2.28 14.36 3.02
N ALA A 202 -3.02 13.26 2.85
CA ALA A 202 -2.73 12.25 1.86
C ALA A 202 -2.76 12.83 0.43
N TYR A 203 -3.80 13.62 0.11
CA TYR A 203 -3.91 14.31 -1.17
C TYR A 203 -2.72 15.21 -1.46
N GLU A 204 -2.30 16.02 -0.49
CA GLU A 204 -1.15 16.93 -0.63
C GLU A 204 0.15 16.17 -0.92
N ILE A 205 0.41 15.08 -0.18
CA ILE A 205 1.60 14.22 -0.39
C ILE A 205 1.58 13.64 -1.79
N ILE A 206 0.45 13.10 -2.24
CA ILE A 206 0.34 12.49 -3.57
C ILE A 206 0.49 13.56 -4.66
N LYS A 207 -0.09 14.74 -4.49
CA LYS A 207 0.08 15.85 -5.43
C LYS A 207 1.51 16.38 -5.48
N ALA A 208 2.26 16.34 -4.38
CA ALA A 208 3.67 16.71 -4.40
C ALA A 208 4.50 15.79 -5.33
N LEU A 209 4.08 14.53 -5.53
CA LEU A 209 4.76 13.60 -6.44
C LEU A 209 4.65 14.02 -7.92
N SER A 210 3.63 14.79 -8.31
CA SER A 210 3.50 15.26 -9.69
C SER A 210 4.40 16.45 -10.01
N ASN A 211 4.82 17.20 -8.98
CA ASN A 211 5.72 18.35 -9.09
C ASN A 211 6.93 18.17 -8.18
N PRO A 212 7.82 17.20 -8.46
CA PRO A 212 9.03 17.04 -7.66
C PRO A 212 9.89 18.31 -7.78
N GLN A 213 10.18 18.94 -6.64
CA GLN A 213 11.10 20.09 -6.54
C GLN A 213 12.54 19.69 -6.90
#